data_AF-A0A2P6C6Q9-F1
#
_entry.id   AF-A0A2P6C6Q9-F1
#
_cell.length_a   1.000
_cell.length_b   1.000
_cell.length_c   1.000
_cell.angle_alpha   90.00
_cell.angle_beta   90.00
_cell.angle_gamma   90.00
#
_symmetry.space_group_name_H-M   'P 1'
#
loop_
_entity.id
_entity.type
_entity.pdbx_description
1 polymer ?
#
loop_
_entity_poly.entity_id
_entity_poly.type
_entity_poly.pdbx_seq_one_letter_code
_entity_poly.pdbx_strand_id
1 'polypeptide(L)'
;MTDLISFFLDIYLDIKYWIKYKKQRKFEKENNLPKSIVLYPYIKQFAIVFSVLFAVYFLVVIFILKDNNQKKTTKRMTEISKLLASEKKQFGKFPSELKDIIRNNPLRSNIIIDNWKAAFVYIPSKDGQNYQLISLGGDGKLGTKDDIVYSSN
;
A
#
# COMPACT_ATOMS: atom_id res chain seq x y z
N MET A 1 12.87 42.76 12.05
CA MET A 1 12.57 43.49 10.79
C MET A 1 11.68 42.67 9.86
N THR A 2 11.93 41.37 9.70
CA THR A 2 11.09 40.44 8.90
C THR A 2 9.63 40.39 9.35
N ASP A 3 9.36 40.42 10.65
CA ASP A 3 8.01 40.28 11.20
C ASP A 3 7.12 41.50 10.93
N LEU A 4 7.74 42.69 10.89
CA LEU A 4 7.06 43.95 10.59
C LEU A 4 6.67 44.01 9.11
N ILE A 5 7.55 43.52 8.23
CA ILE A 5 7.28 43.39 6.79
C ILE A 5 6.18 42.34 6.54
N SER A 6 6.22 41.21 7.25
CA SER A 6 5.17 40.17 7.20
C SER A 6 3.80 40.75 7.54
N PHE A 7 3.71 41.48 8.66
CA PHE A 7 2.46 42.08 9.12
C PHE A 7 1.82 43.01 8.08
N PHE A 8 2.60 43.88 7.45
CA PHE A 8 2.10 44.76 6.40
C PHE A 8 1.67 44.00 5.13
N LEU A 9 2.38 42.94 4.76
CA LEU A 9 2.00 42.08 3.63
C LEU A 9 0.69 41.35 3.89
N ASP A 10 0.47 40.85 5.10
CA ASP A 10 -0.77 40.16 5.48
C ASP A 10 -1.97 41.11 5.42
N ILE A 11 -1.82 42.32 5.97
CA ILE A 11 -2.83 43.38 5.87
C ILE A 11 -3.14 43.73 4.42
N TYR A 12 -2.11 43.90 3.58
CA TYR A 12 -2.27 44.21 2.17
C TYR A 12 -3.05 43.11 1.42
N LEU A 13 -2.70 41.84 1.66
CA LEU A 13 -3.37 40.70 1.04
C LEU A 13 -4.84 40.58 1.45
N ASP A 14 -5.15 40.89 2.72
CA ASP A 14 -6.52 40.83 3.22
C ASP A 14 -7.39 41.97 2.66
N ILE A 15 -6.84 43.20 2.61
CA ILE A 15 -7.50 44.33 1.95
C ILE A 15 -7.79 44.01 0.47
N LYS A 16 -6.80 43.48 -0.24
CA LYS A 16 -6.93 43.10 -1.66
C LYS A 16 -8.01 42.02 -1.86
N TYR A 17 -8.10 41.05 -0.95
CA TYR A 17 -9.15 40.04 -0.97
C TYR A 17 -10.54 40.67 -0.81
N TRP A 18 -10.72 41.52 0.20
CA TRP A 18 -12.01 42.17 0.47
C TRP A 18 -12.48 43.07 -0.67
N ILE A 19 -11.57 43.77 -1.35
CA ILE A 19 -11.89 44.57 -2.55
C ILE A 19 -12.42 43.66 -3.67
N LYS A 20 -11.71 42.56 -3.96
CA LYS A 20 -12.12 41.59 -4.98
C LYS A 20 -13.47 40.96 -4.65
N TYR A 21 -13.64 40.54 -3.40
CA TYR A 21 -14.88 39.95 -2.90
C TYR A 21 -16.07 40.89 -3.09
N LYS A 22 -15.94 42.15 -2.67
CA LYS A 22 -17.02 43.16 -2.82
C LYS A 22 -17.36 43.41 -4.29
N LYS A 23 -16.36 43.51 -5.18
CA LYS A 23 -16.58 43.71 -6.63
C LYS A 23 -17.36 42.55 -7.25
N GLN A 24 -16.98 41.32 -6.92
CA GLN A 24 -17.64 40.11 -7.41
C GLN A 24 -19.08 39.99 -6.91
N ARG A 25 -19.35 40.33 -5.64
CA ARG A 25 -20.72 40.32 -5.09
C ARG A 25 -21.65 41.36 -5.71
N LYS A 26 -21.13 42.53 -6.11
CA LYS A 26 -21.92 43.52 -6.85
C LYS A 26 -22.27 43.00 -8.25
N PHE A 27 -21.28 42.49 -8.97
CA PHE A 27 -21.47 41.92 -10.30
C PHE A 27 -22.47 40.74 -10.31
N GLU A 28 -22.39 39.84 -9.33
CA GLU A 28 -23.34 38.71 -9.21
C GLU A 28 -24.78 39.19 -8.98
N LYS A 29 -24.98 40.24 -8.19
CA LYS A 29 -26.31 40.83 -7.95
C LYS A 29 -26.87 41.56 -9.15
N GLU A 30 -26.04 42.31 -9.87
CA GLU A 30 -26.44 43.06 -11.07
C GLU A 30 -26.83 42.12 -12.21
N ASN A 31 -26.17 40.97 -12.33
CA ASN A 31 -26.40 40.00 -13.42
C ASN A 31 -27.27 38.80 -13.01
N ASN A 32 -27.88 38.79 -11.83
CA ASN A 32 -28.67 37.66 -11.29
C ASN A 32 -27.93 36.30 -11.35
N LEU A 33 -26.63 36.29 -11.07
CA LEU A 33 -25.79 35.09 -11.11
C LEU A 33 -25.76 34.37 -9.75
N PRO A 34 -25.58 33.03 -9.73
CA PRO A 34 -25.36 32.30 -8.48
C PRO A 34 -24.05 32.73 -7.80
N LYS A 35 -24.02 32.66 -6.48
CA LYS A 35 -22.84 33.04 -5.68
C LYS A 35 -21.68 32.10 -5.98
N SER A 36 -20.59 32.65 -6.51
CA SER A 36 -19.34 31.93 -6.72
C SER A 36 -18.44 31.98 -5.48
N ILE A 37 -17.54 30.99 -5.39
CA ILE A 37 -16.58 30.84 -4.28
C ILE A 37 -15.37 31.75 -4.56
N VAL A 38 -15.05 32.63 -3.61
CA VAL A 38 -13.86 33.49 -3.66
C VAL A 38 -12.86 33.00 -2.62
N LEU A 39 -11.88 32.22 -3.06
CA LEU A 39 -10.86 31.65 -2.18
C LEU A 39 -9.96 32.75 -1.61
N TYR A 40 -9.75 32.71 -0.29
CA TYR A 40 -8.80 33.56 0.40
C TYR A 40 -7.35 33.28 -0.05
N PRO A 41 -6.44 34.27 0.03
CA PRO A 41 -5.05 34.10 -0.36
C PRO A 41 -4.32 32.99 0.40
N TYR A 42 -4.57 32.86 1.71
CA TYR A 42 -3.95 31.84 2.56
C TYR A 42 -4.29 30.42 2.14
N ILE A 43 -5.47 30.18 1.54
CA ILE A 43 -5.89 28.85 1.10
C ILE A 43 -4.91 28.27 0.07
N LYS A 44 -4.31 29.11 -0.77
CA LYS A 44 -3.29 28.67 -1.73
C LYS A 44 -2.03 28.18 -1.03
N GLN A 45 -1.60 28.88 0.03
CA GLN A 45 -0.42 28.52 0.81
C GLN A 45 -0.66 27.19 1.55
N PHE A 46 -1.82 27.04 2.21
CA PHE A 46 -2.20 25.79 2.84
C PHE A 46 -2.30 24.64 1.85
N ALA A 47 -2.87 24.86 0.65
CA ALA A 47 -2.96 23.81 -0.37
C ALA A 47 -1.58 23.27 -0.77
N ILE A 48 -0.58 24.15 -0.90
CA ILE A 48 0.80 23.74 -1.19
C ILE A 48 1.38 22.90 -0.04
N VAL A 49 1.25 23.40 1.20
CA VAL A 49 1.75 22.68 2.39
C VAL A 49 1.08 21.31 2.53
N PHE A 50 -0.25 21.24 2.40
CA PHE A 50 -0.99 19.99 2.45
C PHE A 50 -0.61 19.04 1.32
N SER A 51 -0.37 19.55 0.10
CA SER A 51 0.09 18.73 -1.02
C SER A 51 1.45 18.09 -0.73
N VAL A 52 2.39 18.84 -0.13
CA VAL A 52 3.71 18.31 0.24
C VAL A 52 3.58 17.28 1.37
N LEU A 53 2.80 17.57 2.41
CA LEU A 53 2.57 16.64 3.52
C LEU A 53 1.91 15.35 3.04
N PHE A 54 0.93 15.45 2.13
CA PHE A 54 0.26 14.30 1.55
C PHE A 54 1.22 13.43 0.74
N ALA A 55 2.10 14.03 -0.06
CA ALA A 55 3.12 13.30 -0.81
C ALA A 55 4.09 12.56 0.12
N VAL A 56 4.57 13.22 1.18
CA VAL A 56 5.45 12.60 2.19
C VAL A 56 4.73 11.45 2.91
N TYR A 57 3.50 11.67 3.36
CA TYR A 57 2.69 10.63 3.99
C TYR A 57 2.52 9.41 3.08
N PHE A 58 2.19 9.64 1.80
CA PHE A 58 2.01 8.58 0.82
C PHE A 58 3.29 7.75 0.61
N LEU A 59 4.46 8.40 0.54
CA LEU A 59 5.76 7.72 0.46
C LEU A 59 6.04 6.86 1.69
N VAL A 60 5.76 7.36 2.90
CA VAL A 60 5.93 6.62 4.15
C VAL A 60 5.02 5.39 4.17
N VAL A 61 3.75 5.52 3.77
CA VAL A 61 2.81 4.40 3.69
C VAL A 61 3.31 3.31 2.74
N ILE A 62 3.82 3.67 1.56
CA ILE A 62 4.39 2.71 0.60
C ILE A 62 5.56 1.93 1.24
N PHE A 63 6.46 2.62 1.94
CA PHE A 63 7.62 1.98 2.56
C PHE A 63 7.22 1.00 3.68
N ILE A 64 6.27 1.37 4.54
CA ILE A 64 5.76 0.52 5.64
C ILE A 64 5.03 -0.71 5.10
N LEU A 65 4.27 -0.58 3.99
CA LEU A 65 3.57 -1.72 3.39
C LEU A 65 4.55 -2.75 2.81
N LYS A 66 5.66 -2.32 2.21
CA LYS A 66 6.64 -3.22 1.59
C LYS A 66 7.31 -4.15 2.61
N ASP A 67 7.81 -3.62 3.72
CA ASP A 67 8.53 -4.40 4.75
C ASP A 67 7.63 -5.43 5.46
N ASN A 68 6.37 -5.07 5.70
CA ASN A 68 5.42 -5.94 6.37
C ASN A 68 5.03 -7.18 5.54
N ASN A 69 4.97 -7.05 4.21
CA ASN A 69 4.56 -8.16 3.36
C ASN A 69 5.61 -9.27 3.33
N GLN A 70 6.89 -8.93 3.21
CA GLN A 70 7.97 -9.91 3.21
C GLN A 70 8.01 -10.71 4.52
N LYS A 71 7.92 -10.03 5.67
CA LYS A 71 7.88 -10.69 6.99
C LYS A 71 6.66 -11.61 7.16
N LYS A 72 5.50 -11.20 6.65
CA LYS A 72 4.29 -12.03 6.72
C LYS A 72 4.37 -13.23 5.78
N THR A 73 4.90 -13.05 4.57
CA THR A 73 5.12 -14.14 3.61
C THR A 73 6.09 -15.17 4.18
N THR A 74 7.23 -14.77 4.73
CA THR A 74 8.19 -15.74 5.32
C THR A 74 7.56 -16.50 6.49
N LYS A 75 6.82 -15.83 7.38
CA LYS A 75 6.05 -16.50 8.44
C LYS A 75 5.08 -17.52 7.85
N ARG A 76 4.34 -17.16 6.80
CA ARG A 76 3.40 -18.06 6.14
C ARG A 76 4.09 -19.26 5.48
N MET A 77 5.25 -19.06 4.85
CA MET A 77 6.07 -20.16 4.33
C MET A 77 6.51 -21.12 5.43
N THR A 78 6.83 -20.63 6.64
CA THR A 78 7.14 -21.50 7.78
C THR A 78 5.93 -22.27 8.31
N GLU A 79 4.71 -21.71 8.19
CA GLU A 79 3.48 -22.43 8.54
C GLU A 79 3.18 -23.54 7.52
N ILE A 80 3.32 -23.22 6.22
CA ILE A 80 3.21 -24.20 5.13
C ILE A 80 4.23 -25.32 5.32
N SER A 81 5.48 -25.00 5.64
CA SER A 81 6.53 -26.01 5.81
C SER A 81 6.24 -26.95 6.98
N LYS A 82 5.71 -26.43 8.10
CA LYS A 82 5.24 -27.24 9.23
C LYS A 82 4.10 -28.17 8.83
N LEU A 83 3.14 -27.68 8.04
CA LEU A 83 2.03 -28.51 7.54
C LEU A 83 2.52 -29.60 6.60
N LEU A 84 3.39 -29.27 5.64
CA LEU A 84 3.99 -30.24 4.74
C LEU A 84 4.80 -31.29 5.49
N ALA A 85 5.54 -30.90 6.53
CA ALA A 85 6.27 -31.84 7.39
C ALA A 85 5.33 -32.78 8.15
N SER A 86 4.19 -32.29 8.63
CA SER A 86 3.16 -33.13 9.25
C SER A 86 2.51 -34.10 8.26
N GLU A 87 2.32 -33.66 7.01
CA GLU A 87 1.81 -34.48 5.90
C GLU A 87 2.78 -35.63 5.59
N LYS A 88 4.08 -35.32 5.45
CA LYS A 88 5.13 -36.31 5.23
C LYS A 88 5.23 -37.30 6.38
N LYS A 89 5.08 -36.85 7.63
CA LYS A 89 5.06 -37.75 8.80
C LYS A 89 3.86 -38.71 8.76
N GLN A 90 2.72 -38.29 8.24
CA GLN A 90 1.51 -39.12 8.17
C GLN A 90 1.51 -40.08 6.98
N PHE A 91 1.98 -39.65 5.80
CA PHE A 91 1.88 -40.41 4.55
C PHE A 91 3.21 -40.91 3.99
N GLY A 92 4.32 -40.56 4.62
CA GLY A 92 5.68 -40.93 4.22
C GLY A 92 6.26 -40.08 3.08
N LYS A 93 5.46 -39.24 2.42
CA LYS A 93 5.85 -38.39 1.28
C LYS A 93 5.19 -37.02 1.33
N PHE A 94 5.79 -36.04 0.67
CA PHE A 94 5.15 -34.76 0.43
C PHE A 94 4.01 -34.89 -0.62
N PRO A 95 2.97 -34.04 -0.53
CA PRO A 95 1.86 -34.06 -1.47
C PRO A 95 2.30 -33.62 -2.88
N SER A 96 1.57 -34.06 -3.89
CA SER A 96 1.82 -33.63 -5.28
C SER A 96 1.41 -32.19 -5.52
N GLU A 97 0.37 -31.71 -4.84
CA GLU A 97 -0.13 -30.34 -5.00
C GLU A 97 -0.21 -29.64 -3.64
N LEU A 98 0.11 -28.34 -3.63
CA LEU A 98 0.07 -27.55 -2.39
C LEU A 98 -1.35 -27.42 -1.81
N LYS A 99 -2.40 -27.55 -2.62
CA LYS A 99 -3.78 -27.49 -2.13
C LYS A 99 -4.13 -28.68 -1.23
N ASP A 100 -3.40 -29.79 -1.30
CA ASP A 100 -3.70 -31.01 -0.54
C ASP A 100 -3.57 -30.79 0.97
N ILE A 101 -2.69 -29.87 1.40
CA ILE A 101 -2.53 -29.51 2.82
C ILE A 101 -3.73 -28.74 3.41
N ILE A 102 -4.64 -28.24 2.57
CA ILE A 102 -5.86 -27.54 3.01
C ILE A 102 -6.88 -28.55 3.55
N ARG A 103 -6.98 -29.75 2.97
CA ARG A 103 -7.93 -30.81 3.35
C ARG A 103 -9.37 -30.30 3.59
N ASN A 104 -9.87 -29.44 2.70
CA ASN A 104 -11.18 -28.78 2.82
C ASN A 104 -11.41 -27.98 4.11
N ASN A 105 -10.35 -27.56 4.81
CA ASN A 105 -10.46 -26.68 5.97
C ASN A 105 -10.53 -25.20 5.54
N PRO A 106 -11.68 -24.52 5.74
CA PRO A 106 -11.84 -23.13 5.32
C PRO A 106 -10.89 -22.17 6.04
N LEU A 107 -10.43 -22.49 7.26
CA LEU A 107 -9.44 -21.68 7.99
C LEU A 107 -8.06 -21.66 7.31
N ARG A 108 -7.80 -22.63 6.41
CA ARG A 108 -6.54 -22.79 5.69
C ARG A 108 -6.62 -22.39 4.22
N SER A 109 -7.78 -21.96 3.72
CA SER A 109 -7.98 -21.65 2.29
C SER A 109 -6.98 -20.62 1.76
N ASN A 110 -6.65 -19.63 2.58
CA ASN A 110 -5.79 -18.52 2.18
C ASN A 110 -4.29 -18.85 2.31
N ILE A 111 -3.91 -20.04 2.77
CA ILE A 111 -2.50 -20.37 3.03
C ILE A 111 -1.69 -20.50 1.74
N ILE A 112 -2.34 -20.84 0.62
CA ILE A 112 -1.70 -20.98 -0.70
C ILE A 112 -1.38 -19.64 -1.37
N ILE A 113 -1.78 -18.53 -0.75
CA ILE A 113 -1.60 -17.18 -1.27
C ILE A 113 -0.63 -16.42 -0.36
N ASP A 114 0.34 -15.75 -0.97
CA ASP A 114 1.28 -14.86 -0.29
C ASP A 114 0.63 -13.53 0.12
N ASN A 115 1.42 -12.66 0.74
CA ASN A 115 0.95 -11.34 1.17
C ASN A 115 0.83 -10.30 0.06
N TRP A 116 1.29 -10.62 -1.16
CA TRP A 116 1.12 -9.83 -2.38
C TRP A 116 -0.08 -10.30 -3.22
N LYS A 117 -0.87 -11.26 -2.70
CA LYS A 117 -2.04 -11.87 -3.35
C LYS A 117 -1.68 -12.75 -4.56
N ALA A 118 -0.44 -13.19 -4.65
CA ALA A 118 0.01 -14.19 -5.61
C ALA A 118 0.01 -15.60 -5.00
N ALA A 119 -0.22 -16.62 -5.83
CA ALA A 119 -0.15 -18.00 -5.38
C ALA A 119 1.31 -18.44 -5.21
N PHE A 120 1.59 -19.24 -4.17
CA PHE A 120 2.91 -19.86 -4.03
C PHE A 120 3.15 -20.88 -5.15
N VAL A 121 4.35 -20.86 -5.70
CA VAL A 121 4.82 -21.89 -6.64
C VAL A 121 5.42 -23.03 -5.82
N TYR A 122 4.82 -24.21 -5.95
CA TYR A 122 5.24 -25.42 -5.24
C TYR A 122 5.76 -26.45 -6.23
N ILE A 123 7.00 -26.89 -6.04
CA ILE A 123 7.68 -27.85 -6.90
C ILE A 123 8.14 -29.03 -6.03
N PRO A 124 7.38 -30.14 -6.00
CA PRO A 124 7.83 -31.35 -5.32
C PRO A 124 8.92 -32.07 -6.13
N SER A 125 9.84 -32.75 -5.46
CA SER A 125 10.79 -33.66 -6.08
C SER A 125 10.06 -34.89 -6.65
N LYS A 126 10.61 -35.49 -7.71
CA LYS A 126 10.08 -36.72 -8.32
C LYS A 126 9.94 -37.86 -7.31
N ASP A 127 10.84 -37.90 -6.33
CA ASP A 127 10.85 -38.93 -5.29
C ASP A 127 9.86 -38.63 -4.14
N GLY A 128 9.21 -37.47 -4.15
CA GLY A 128 8.29 -37.02 -3.09
C GLY A 128 8.96 -36.73 -1.75
N GLN A 129 10.29 -36.75 -1.70
CA GLN A 129 11.06 -36.60 -0.46
C GLN A 129 11.43 -35.17 -0.12
N ASN A 130 11.53 -34.29 -1.11
CA ASN A 130 11.91 -32.88 -0.99
C ASN A 130 10.92 -32.02 -1.78
N TYR A 131 10.87 -30.72 -1.47
CA TYR A 131 10.13 -29.73 -2.25
C TYR A 131 10.81 -28.37 -2.24
N GLN A 132 10.43 -27.55 -3.20
CA GLN A 132 10.75 -26.13 -3.26
C GLN A 132 9.44 -25.33 -3.23
N LEU A 133 9.41 -24.31 -2.37
CA LEU A 133 8.30 -23.38 -2.23
C LEU A 133 8.83 -21.97 -2.57
N ILE A 134 8.19 -21.32 -3.53
CA ILE A 134 8.62 -20.01 -4.05
C ILE A 134 7.46 -19.03 -3.95
N SER A 135 7.73 -17.85 -3.40
CA SER A 135 6.88 -16.68 -3.47
C SER A 135 7.39 -15.76 -4.58
N LEU A 136 6.51 -15.30 -5.47
CA LEU A 136 6.84 -14.37 -6.56
C LEU A 136 7.22 -12.97 -6.05
N GLY A 137 6.85 -12.64 -4.81
CA GLY A 137 7.23 -11.36 -4.21
C GLY A 137 6.40 -10.20 -4.73
N GLY A 138 6.96 -8.99 -4.66
CA GLY A 138 6.22 -7.76 -4.98
C GLY A 138 5.98 -7.52 -6.46
N ASP A 139 6.82 -8.07 -7.33
CA ASP A 139 6.74 -7.87 -8.79
C ASP A 139 5.84 -8.90 -9.49
N GLY A 140 5.52 -10.01 -8.83
CA GLY A 140 4.65 -11.06 -9.33
C GLY A 140 5.26 -11.87 -10.48
N LYS A 141 6.59 -11.88 -10.64
CA LYS A 141 7.27 -12.57 -11.73
C LYS A 141 8.26 -13.60 -11.20
N LEU A 142 8.25 -14.79 -11.77
CA LEU A 142 9.18 -15.86 -11.39
C LEU A 142 10.57 -15.60 -11.99
N GLY A 143 11.62 -15.88 -11.21
CA GLY A 143 13.02 -15.75 -11.59
C GLY A 143 13.61 -14.37 -11.35
N THR A 144 13.02 -13.58 -10.45
CA THR A 144 13.47 -12.21 -10.16
C THR A 144 14.14 -12.12 -8.79
N LYS A 145 14.73 -10.96 -8.48
CA LYS A 145 15.38 -10.71 -7.18
C LYS A 145 14.38 -10.60 -6.02
N ASP A 146 13.11 -10.38 -6.32
CA ASP A 146 12.04 -10.26 -5.32
C ASP A 146 11.51 -11.63 -4.87
N ASP A 147 11.90 -12.72 -5.55
CA ASP A 147 11.51 -14.08 -5.22
C ASP A 147 12.03 -14.51 -3.84
N ILE A 148 11.16 -15.15 -3.06
CA ILE A 148 11.52 -15.76 -1.78
C ILE A 148 11.43 -17.27 -1.92
N VAL A 149 12.57 -17.94 -1.82
CA VAL A 149 12.69 -19.38 -2.00
C VAL A 149 12.89 -20.09 -0.67
N TYR A 150 12.15 -21.18 -0.45
CA TYR A 150 12.32 -22.10 0.66
C TYR A 150 12.43 -23.52 0.11
N SER A 151 13.50 -24.22 0.46
CA SER A 151 13.72 -25.62 0.07
C SER A 151 13.73 -26.51 1.31
N SER A 152 13.03 -27.64 1.25
CA SER A 152 13.19 -28.68 2.26
C SER A 152 14.42 -29.53 1.91
N ASN A 153 15.47 -29.43 2.72
CA ASN A 153 16.56 -30.41 2.71
C ASN A 153 16.20 -31.61 3.59
#